data_AF-A0A852JNG9-F1
#
_entry.id   AF-A0A852JNG9-F1
#
_cell.length_a   1.000
_cell.length_b   1.000
_cell.length_c   1.000
_cell.angle_alpha   90.00
_cell.angle_beta   90.00
_cell.angle_gamma   90.00
#
_symmetry.space_group_name_H-M   'P 1'
#
loop_
_entity.id
_entity.type
_entity.pdbx_description
1 polymer ?
#
loop_
_entity_poly.entity_id
_entity_poly.type
_entity_poly.pdbx_seq_one_letter_code
_entity_poly.pdbx_strand_id
1 'polypeptide(L)'
;FENASDPERCQKMPFNLDDPYPLLVVNIGSGVSILSVHSKDNYKRVTGTSLGGGTFLGLCSLLTGCESFEEALEMASKGDSTHADKLVRDIYGGDYERFGLPGWAVAS
;
A
#
# COMPACT_ATOMS: atom_id res chain seq x y z
N PHE A 1 -10.44 -8.71 -4.34
CA PHE A 1 -9.75 -9.64 -5.24
C PHE A 1 -9.75 -11.01 -4.59
N GLU A 2 -9.98 -12.06 -5.37
CA GLU A 2 -9.81 -13.45 -4.92
C GLU A 2 -8.40 -13.92 -5.30
N ASN A 3 -7.80 -14.83 -4.51
CA ASN A 3 -6.45 -15.37 -4.73
C ASN A 3 -5.34 -14.30 -4.86
N ALA A 4 -5.39 -13.24 -4.05
CA ALA A 4 -4.53 -12.06 -4.20
C ALA A 4 -3.00 -12.34 -4.08
N SER A 5 -2.61 -13.46 -3.47
CA SER A 5 -1.20 -13.87 -3.34
C SER A 5 -0.67 -14.67 -4.53
N ASP A 6 -1.54 -15.11 -5.45
CA ASP A 6 -1.19 -15.89 -6.65
C ASP A 6 -1.43 -15.03 -7.90
N PRO A 7 -0.36 -14.50 -8.56
CA PRO A 7 -0.51 -13.62 -9.71
C PRO A 7 -1.26 -14.24 -10.89
N GLU A 8 -1.19 -15.56 -11.10
CA GLU A 8 -1.85 -16.22 -12.24
C GLU A 8 -3.36 -16.42 -12.00
N ARG A 9 -3.79 -16.41 -10.74
CA ARG A 9 -5.18 -16.64 -10.32
C ARG A 9 -5.87 -15.41 -9.72
N CYS A 10 -5.12 -14.32 -9.52
CA CYS A 10 -5.64 -13.09 -8.94
C CYS A 10 -6.69 -12.46 -9.85
N GLN A 11 -7.91 -12.31 -9.34
CA GLN A 11 -9.02 -11.76 -10.12
C GLN A 11 -9.90 -10.80 -9.34
N LYS A 12 -10.43 -9.80 -10.04
CA LYS A 12 -11.40 -8.85 -9.49
C LYS A 12 -12.77 -9.54 -9.41
N MET A 13 -13.30 -9.62 -8.19
CA MET A 13 -14.61 -10.23 -7.91
C MET A 13 -15.51 -9.21 -7.21
N PRO A 14 -16.84 -9.28 -7.41
CA PRO A 14 -17.79 -8.49 -6.64
C PRO A 14 -17.74 -8.88 -5.15
N PHE A 15 -18.03 -7.92 -4.27
CA PHE A 15 -18.16 -8.12 -2.84
C PHE A 15 -19.49 -7.51 -2.37
N ASN A 16 -20.31 -8.29 -1.65
CA ASN A 16 -21.61 -7.84 -1.16
C ASN A 16 -21.41 -7.01 0.12
N LEU A 17 -22.07 -5.85 0.19
CA LEU A 17 -22.03 -4.92 1.33
C LEU A 17 -23.45 -4.57 1.82
N ASP A 18 -24.41 -5.50 1.69
CA ASP A 18 -25.80 -5.26 2.09
C ASP A 18 -25.93 -5.02 3.61
N ASP A 19 -25.09 -5.68 4.41
CA ASP A 19 -24.86 -5.36 5.82
C ASP A 19 -23.38 -4.97 6.02
N PRO A 20 -23.03 -3.69 5.81
CA PRO A 20 -21.63 -3.29 5.69
C PRO A 20 -20.91 -3.17 7.03
N TYR A 21 -21.58 -3.36 8.16
CA TYR A 21 -21.02 -3.03 9.48
C TYR A 21 -20.56 -4.28 10.26
N PRO A 22 -19.44 -4.21 10.99
CA PRO A 22 -18.48 -3.11 11.04
C PRO A 22 -17.58 -3.05 9.80
N LEU A 23 -17.13 -1.84 9.43
CA LEU A 23 -16.19 -1.61 8.32
C LEU A 23 -15.03 -0.71 8.75
N LEU A 24 -13.82 -1.01 8.28
CA LEU A 24 -12.69 -0.10 8.36
C LEU A 24 -12.56 0.64 7.02
N VAL A 25 -12.79 1.95 7.02
CA VAL A 25 -12.64 2.81 5.83
C VAL A 25 -11.28 3.48 5.89
N VAL A 26 -10.42 3.19 4.90
CA VAL A 26 -9.12 3.83 4.73
C VAL A 26 -9.22 4.79 3.55
N ASN A 27 -9.38 6.09 3.85
CA ASN A 27 -9.49 7.12 2.82
C ASN A 27 -8.12 7.69 2.49
N ILE A 28 -7.62 7.40 1.28
CA ILE A 28 -6.30 7.82 0.78
C ILE A 28 -6.49 9.02 -0.16
N GLY A 29 -6.13 10.21 0.32
CA GLY A 29 -6.04 11.46 -0.45
C GLY A 29 -4.62 12.01 -0.39
N SER A 30 -4.46 13.33 -0.19
CA SER A 30 -3.12 13.93 0.03
C SER A 30 -2.40 13.31 1.23
N GLY A 31 -3.12 13.10 2.33
CA GLY A 31 -2.76 12.21 3.45
C GLY A 31 -3.75 11.05 3.55
N VAL A 32 -3.77 10.34 4.68
CA VAL A 32 -4.68 9.19 4.91
C VAL A 32 -5.49 9.39 6.19
N SER A 33 -6.79 9.09 6.12
CA SER A 33 -7.65 8.96 7.31
C SER A 33 -8.21 7.56 7.42
N ILE A 34 -8.15 6.99 8.62
CA ILE A 34 -8.65 5.63 8.91
C ILE A 34 -9.84 5.76 9.85
N LEU A 35 -10.99 5.23 9.45
CA LEU A 35 -12.24 5.29 10.19
C LEU A 35 -12.73 3.88 10.55
N SER A 36 -13.12 3.70 11.81
CA SER A 36 -13.87 2.52 12.26
C SER A 36 -15.35 2.87 12.24
N VAL A 37 -16.12 2.18 11.39
CA VAL A 37 -17.55 2.40 11.15
C VAL A 37 -18.31 1.23 11.75
N HIS A 38 -19.08 1.48 12.81
CA HIS A 38 -19.82 0.46 13.56
C HIS A 38 -21.32 0.44 13.22
N SER A 39 -21.86 1.55 12.74
CA SER A 39 -23.19 1.64 12.14
C SER A 39 -23.27 2.89 11.26
N LYS A 40 -24.43 3.14 10.64
CA LYS A 40 -24.67 4.31 9.80
C LYS A 40 -24.33 5.64 10.47
N ASP A 41 -24.70 5.79 11.74
CA ASP A 41 -24.50 7.02 12.51
C ASP A 41 -23.45 6.87 13.62
N ASN A 42 -22.80 5.70 13.71
CA ASN A 42 -21.72 5.44 14.68
C ASN A 42 -20.42 5.11 13.95
N TYR A 43 -19.60 6.14 13.76
CA TYR A 43 -18.26 6.00 13.21
C TYR A 43 -17.30 6.98 13.87
N LYS A 44 -16.01 6.61 13.88
CA LYS A 44 -14.96 7.47 14.40
C LYS A 44 -13.70 7.35 13.56
N ARG A 45 -12.99 8.46 13.40
CA ARG A 45 -11.61 8.45 12.88
C ARG A 45 -10.71 7.86 13.96
N VAL A 46 -10.16 6.68 13.71
CA VAL A 46 -9.28 6.00 14.67
C VAL A 46 -7.87 6.57 14.64
N THR A 47 -7.36 6.89 13.45
CA THR A 47 -6.05 7.50 13.26
C THR A 47 -5.91 8.00 11.81
N GLY A 48 -4.72 8.41 11.43
CA GLY A 48 -4.31 8.56 10.04
C GLY A 48 -2.81 8.75 9.93
N THR A 49 -2.33 8.92 8.69
CA THR A 49 -0.92 9.21 8.41
C THR A 49 -0.83 10.38 7.44
N SER A 50 0.23 11.18 7.57
CA SER A 50 0.56 12.21 6.58
C SER A 50 1.17 11.62 5.30
N LEU A 51 1.63 10.36 5.34
CA LEU A 51 2.17 9.64 4.20
C LEU A 51 1.02 9.11 3.33
N GLY A 52 0.58 9.93 2.37
CA GLY A 52 -0.51 9.61 1.43
C GLY A 52 -0.12 9.86 -0.02
N GLY A 53 -1.13 10.10 -0.87
CA GLY A 53 -0.92 10.35 -2.30
C GLY A 53 -0.14 11.64 -2.58
N GLY A 54 -0.24 12.64 -1.68
CA GLY A 54 0.56 13.87 -1.79
C GLY A 54 2.04 13.63 -1.53
N THR A 55 2.37 12.71 -0.61
CA THR A 55 3.75 12.28 -0.37
C THR A 55 4.30 11.51 -1.56
N PHE A 56 3.53 10.56 -2.10
CA PHE A 56 3.92 9.82 -3.31
C PHE A 56 4.21 10.78 -4.46
N LEU A 57 3.22 11.59 -4.86
CA LEU A 57 3.39 12.48 -6.00
C LEU A 57 4.48 13.52 -5.78
N GLY A 58 4.54 14.13 -4.58
CA GLY A 58 5.56 15.12 -4.26
C GLY A 58 6.99 14.56 -4.30
N LEU A 59 7.21 13.36 -3.74
CA LEU A 59 8.52 12.71 -3.81
C LEU A 59 8.86 12.25 -5.23
N CYS A 60 7.90 11.69 -5.98
CA CYS A 60 8.13 11.34 -7.39
C CYS A 60 8.54 12.58 -8.19
N SER A 61 7.80 13.69 -8.10
CA SER A 61 8.15 14.93 -8.81
C SER A 61 9.55 15.44 -8.43
N LEU A 62 9.94 15.36 -7.16
CA LEU A 62 11.28 15.79 -6.72
C LEU A 62 12.40 14.87 -7.19
N LEU A 63 12.17 13.55 -7.21
CA LEU A 63 13.22 12.56 -7.49
C LEU A 63 13.36 12.21 -8.97
N THR A 64 12.28 12.31 -9.74
CA THR A 64 12.24 11.90 -11.15
C THR A 64 11.92 13.05 -12.11
N GLY A 65 11.39 14.16 -11.60
CA GLY A 65 10.96 15.30 -12.41
C GLY A 65 9.60 15.11 -13.08
N CYS A 66 8.79 14.10 -12.71
CA CYS A 66 7.46 13.92 -13.29
C CYS A 66 6.52 15.10 -12.97
N GLU A 67 5.71 15.49 -13.94
CA GLU A 67 4.83 16.67 -13.88
C GLU A 67 3.36 16.31 -13.58
N SER A 68 3.00 15.02 -13.64
CA SER A 68 1.65 14.53 -13.40
C SER A 68 1.62 13.23 -12.61
N PHE A 69 0.44 12.91 -12.05
CA PHE A 69 0.24 11.66 -11.33
C PHE A 69 0.29 10.44 -12.26
N GLU A 70 -0.26 10.57 -13.46
CA GLU A 70 -0.27 9.53 -14.48
C GLU A 70 1.15 9.19 -14.93
N GLU A 71 1.99 10.20 -15.14
CA GLU A 71 3.40 10.01 -15.49
C GLU A 71 4.16 9.31 -14.36
N ALA A 72 3.93 9.69 -13.10
CA ALA A 72 4.52 9.02 -11.95
C ALA A 72 4.16 7.53 -11.90
N LEU A 73 2.90 7.18 -12.18
CA LEU A 73 2.45 5.78 -12.26
C LEU A 73 3.09 5.03 -13.44
N GLU A 74 3.22 5.69 -14.60
CA GLU A 74 3.88 5.10 -15.76
C GLU A 74 5.36 4.79 -15.46
N MET A 75 6.09 5.73 -14.85
CA MET A 75 7.47 5.52 -14.41
C MET A 75 7.57 4.35 -13.42
N ALA A 76 6.69 4.32 -12.40
CA ALA A 76 6.68 3.26 -11.39
C ALA A 76 6.41 1.87 -11.99
N SER A 77 5.54 1.77 -13.01
CA SER A 77 5.23 0.50 -13.69
C SER A 77 6.41 -0.13 -14.44
N LYS A 78 7.44 0.66 -14.77
CA LYS A 78 8.65 0.23 -15.48
C LYS A 78 9.84 0.05 -14.55
N GLY A 79 9.71 0.47 -13.28
CA GLY A 79 10.77 0.43 -12.29
C GLY A 79 10.90 -0.93 -11.60
N ASP A 80 12.02 -1.10 -10.91
CA ASP A 80 12.25 -2.18 -9.95
C ASP A 80 12.69 -1.54 -8.64
N SER A 81 11.85 -1.64 -7.59
CA SER A 81 12.11 -0.98 -6.32
C SER A 81 13.31 -1.56 -5.58
N THR A 82 13.70 -2.80 -5.89
CA THR A 82 14.83 -3.49 -5.23
C THR A 82 16.20 -2.88 -5.56
N HIS A 83 16.27 -2.00 -6.55
CA HIS A 83 17.47 -1.19 -6.81
C HIS A 83 17.66 -0.03 -5.82
N ALA A 84 16.60 0.38 -5.11
CA ALA A 84 16.64 1.46 -4.13
C ALA A 84 16.42 0.94 -2.69
N ASP A 85 15.48 0.01 -2.52
CA ASP A 85 15.13 -0.60 -1.25
C ASP A 85 16.23 -1.57 -0.78
N LYS A 86 16.48 -1.62 0.54
CA LYS A 86 17.30 -2.67 1.13
C LYS A 86 16.40 -3.78 1.67
N LEU A 87 16.60 -5.01 1.21
CA LEU A 87 15.78 -6.17 1.59
C LEU A 87 16.36 -6.92 2.79
N VAL A 88 15.55 -7.77 3.42
CA VAL A 88 15.98 -8.65 4.52
C VAL A 88 17.18 -9.50 4.10
N ARG A 89 17.16 -10.07 2.89
CA ARG A 89 18.28 -10.87 2.37
C ARG A 89 19.58 -10.09 2.18
N ASP A 90 19.50 -8.77 1.97
CA ASP A 90 20.70 -7.93 1.82
C ASP A 90 21.38 -7.69 3.18
N ILE A 91 20.65 -7.90 4.28
CA ILE A 91 21.16 -7.81 5.66
C ILE A 91 21.55 -9.19 6.20
N TYR A 92 20.71 -10.21 5.98
CA TYR A 92 20.83 -11.53 6.61
C TYR A 92 21.34 -12.63 5.66
N GLY A 93 21.52 -12.34 4.36
CA GLY A 93 21.91 -13.33 3.34
C GLY A 93 20.81 -14.31 2.94
N GLY A 94 19.58 -14.12 3.44
CA GLY A 94 18.42 -14.99 3.23
C GLY A 94 17.23 -14.53 4.08
N ASP A 95 16.38 -15.47 4.48
CA ASP A 95 15.28 -15.19 5.40
C ASP A 95 15.80 -14.89 6.82
N TYR A 96 15.08 -14.05 7.57
CA TYR A 96 15.26 -13.97 9.02
C TYR A 96 14.31 -14.95 9.71
N GLU A 97 14.71 -16.23 9.71
CA GLU A 97 13.88 -17.37 10.11
C GLU A 97 13.27 -17.23 11.52
N ARG A 98 14.05 -16.71 12.48
CA ARG A 98 13.62 -16.61 13.89
C ARG A 98 12.30 -15.85 14.05
N PHE A 99 12.04 -14.87 13.19
CA PHE A 99 10.81 -14.06 13.24
C PHE A 99 9.95 -14.22 11.98
N GLY A 100 10.30 -15.18 11.11
CA GLY A 100 9.55 -15.45 9.88
C GLY A 100 9.53 -14.28 8.90
N LEU A 101 10.59 -13.47 8.83
CA LEU A 101 10.67 -12.41 7.82
C LEU A 101 11.31 -12.99 6.55
N PRO A 102 10.58 -13.03 5.42
CA PRO A 102 11.13 -13.57 4.19
C PRO A 102 12.19 -12.64 3.62
N GLY A 103 13.19 -13.20 2.94
CA GLY A 103 14.34 -12.47 2.41
C GLY A 103 13.98 -11.42 1.36
N TRP A 104 12.81 -11.54 0.72
CA TRP A 104 12.31 -10.56 -0.25
C TRP A 104 11.61 -9.36 0.38
N ALA A 105 11.31 -9.38 1.68
CA ALA A 105 10.68 -8.25 2.36
C ALA A 105 11.62 -7.04 2.43
N VAL A 106 11.07 -5.84 2.26
CA VAL A 106 11.80 -4.58 2.44
C VAL A 106 12.13 -4.39 3.93
N ALA A 107 13.41 -4.13 4.22
CA ALA A 107 13.91 -3.87 5.56
C ALA A 107 14.18 -2.38 5.82
N SER A 108 14.62 -1.62 4.80
CA SER A 108 14.85 -0.18 4.87
C SER A 108 14.71 0.51 3.52
#